data_AF-A0A9P5TNS4-F1
#
_entry.id   AF-A0A9P5TNS4-F1
#
_cell.length_a   1.000
_cell.length_b   1.000
_cell.length_c   1.000
_cell.angle_alpha   90.00
_cell.angle_beta   90.00
_cell.angle_gamma   90.00
#
_symmetry.space_group_name_H-M   'P 1'
#
loop_
_entity.id
_entity.type
_entity.pdbx_description
1 polymer ?
#
loop_
_entity_poly.entity_id
_entity_poly.type
_entity_poly.pdbx_seq_one_letter_code
_entity_poly.pdbx_strand_id
1 'polypeptide(L)'
;MGISGLLPALKSIQVTKHLSDYSGKTVAVDAYVWLHKGVYSCATELATGKATHKYVDYAMHRVRLLRHHKIEPYIVFDGGPLPAKKGTETERKKKREESLAKGKALLAQGKHSQARDCFVKCVDVTPQMAYQLIKALRAESVSYVVAPYEADAQLAYLERTGIADAILTEDSDLLVFGCQNVLFKLDTVAGTVVSISRKDFGSVAASSSDANGISLIGWSDVQFRAMTILSGCDYLPSIPGVGLKTACALLKKWKTPEQVIKAIAMEGKKSVPSGYLKQFRLAEKCFQHQRVYCPSVERLVHLTDVGSEWNEEFDTYVGSEAHSAWELRSSNPFTNG
;
A
#
# COMPACT_ATOMS: atom_id res chain seq x y z
N MET A 1 6.71 -1.90 2.33
CA MET A 1 5.88 -0.94 3.08
C MET A 1 4.73 -1.73 3.69
N GLY A 2 3.85 -1.09 4.46
CA GLY A 2 2.73 -1.78 5.12
C GLY A 2 3.02 -2.51 6.43
N ILE A 3 2.19 -3.50 6.76
CA ILE A 3 2.21 -4.27 8.01
C ILE A 3 3.58 -4.88 8.32
N SER A 4 4.17 -4.43 9.43
CA SER A 4 5.50 -4.85 9.87
C SER A 4 5.58 -6.34 10.17
N GLY A 5 6.51 -7.04 9.50
CA GLY A 5 6.76 -8.47 9.69
C GLY A 5 5.80 -9.40 8.95
N LEU A 6 4.82 -8.89 8.20
CA LEU A 6 3.83 -9.71 7.49
C LEU A 6 4.44 -10.53 6.35
N LEU A 7 5.19 -9.90 5.43
CA LEU A 7 5.82 -10.63 4.32
C LEU A 7 6.77 -11.74 4.81
N PRO A 8 7.69 -11.50 5.78
CA PRO A 8 8.47 -12.59 6.37
C PRO A 8 7.62 -13.73 6.91
N ALA A 9 6.50 -13.44 7.59
CA ALA A 9 5.60 -14.45 8.15
C ALA A 9 4.86 -15.27 7.07
N LEU A 10 4.78 -14.76 5.84
CA LEU A 10 4.19 -15.44 4.67
C LEU A 10 5.24 -16.05 3.73
N LYS A 11 6.50 -16.20 4.18
CA LYS A 11 7.60 -16.68 3.33
C LYS A 11 7.34 -18.07 2.74
N SER A 12 6.64 -18.95 3.43
CA SER A 12 6.34 -20.31 2.97
C SER A 12 5.44 -20.37 1.74
N ILE A 13 4.69 -19.30 1.45
CA ILE A 13 3.80 -19.19 0.30
C ILE A 13 4.28 -18.17 -0.74
N GLN A 14 5.51 -17.65 -0.59
CA GLN A 14 6.16 -16.82 -1.60
C GLN A 14 6.73 -17.70 -2.70
N VAL A 15 6.19 -17.53 -3.92
CA VAL A 15 6.63 -18.27 -5.10
C VAL A 15 7.24 -17.31 -6.10
N THR A 16 8.52 -17.52 -6.45
CA THR A 16 9.16 -16.77 -7.54
C THR A 16 8.57 -17.23 -8.87
N LYS A 17 8.09 -16.27 -9.67
CA LYS A 17 7.51 -16.51 -11.00
C LYS A 17 8.15 -15.58 -12.02
N HIS A 18 8.19 -16.02 -13.28
CA HIS A 18 8.68 -15.18 -14.37
C HIS A 18 7.54 -14.32 -14.93
N LEU A 19 7.85 -13.14 -15.46
CA LEU A 19 6.85 -12.22 -16.00
C LEU A 19 6.04 -12.84 -17.17
N SER A 20 6.64 -13.76 -17.93
CA SER A 20 5.92 -14.48 -18.99
C SER A 20 4.69 -15.25 -18.52
N ASP A 21 4.64 -15.64 -17.24
CA ASP A 21 3.51 -16.37 -16.66
C ASP A 21 2.24 -15.49 -16.59
N TYR A 22 2.41 -14.17 -16.75
CA TYR A 22 1.36 -13.17 -16.80
C TYR A 22 1.14 -12.60 -18.22
N SER A 23 1.71 -13.23 -19.26
CA SER A 23 1.49 -12.80 -20.64
C SER A 23 -0.01 -12.80 -20.99
N GLY A 24 -0.50 -11.70 -21.58
CA GLY A 24 -1.90 -11.48 -21.92
C GLY A 24 -2.78 -11.07 -20.74
N LYS A 25 -2.19 -10.82 -19.55
CA LYS A 25 -2.89 -10.39 -18.35
C LYS A 25 -2.77 -8.89 -18.14
N THR A 26 -3.75 -8.32 -17.45
CA THR A 26 -3.67 -6.95 -16.95
C THR A 26 -3.10 -6.95 -15.54
N VAL A 27 -2.01 -6.22 -15.30
CA VAL A 27 -1.41 -6.09 -13.98
C VAL A 27 -1.54 -4.65 -13.52
N ALA A 28 -2.29 -4.45 -12.43
CA ALA A 28 -2.39 -3.13 -11.81
C ALA A 28 -1.13 -2.84 -10.99
N VAL A 29 -0.58 -1.64 -11.11
CA VAL A 29 0.72 -1.29 -10.53
C VAL A 29 0.59 -0.09 -9.62
N ASP A 30 1.13 -0.21 -8.42
CA ASP A 30 1.36 0.93 -7.52
C ASP A 30 2.45 1.86 -8.08
N ALA A 31 2.07 3.04 -8.55
CA ALA A 31 2.99 4.01 -9.13
C ALA A 31 3.95 4.60 -8.08
N TYR A 32 3.49 4.80 -6.85
CA TYR A 32 4.26 5.48 -5.81
C TYR A 32 5.43 4.62 -5.35
N VAL A 33 5.27 3.29 -5.31
CA VAL A 33 6.40 2.35 -5.13
C VAL A 33 7.54 2.61 -6.13
N TRP A 34 7.22 2.80 -7.41
CA TRP A 34 8.23 3.06 -8.43
C TRP A 34 8.79 4.47 -8.37
N LEU A 35 7.95 5.48 -8.11
CA LEU A 35 8.40 6.87 -7.96
C LEU A 35 9.35 7.02 -6.76
N HIS A 36 9.01 6.45 -5.60
CA HIS A 36 9.87 6.46 -4.42
C HIS A 36 11.22 5.77 -4.67
N LYS A 37 11.23 4.60 -5.32
CA LYS A 37 12.49 3.93 -5.68
C LYS A 37 13.29 4.72 -6.73
N GLY A 38 12.61 5.32 -7.72
CA GLY A 38 13.24 6.13 -8.76
C GLY A 38 13.92 7.38 -8.21
N VAL A 39 13.32 8.00 -7.19
CA VAL A 39 13.89 9.14 -6.45
C VAL A 39 15.28 8.84 -5.89
N TYR A 40 15.60 7.61 -5.50
CA TYR A 40 16.89 7.29 -4.90
C TYR A 40 18.07 7.55 -5.86
N SER A 41 17.84 7.48 -7.17
CA SER A 41 18.84 7.78 -8.19
C SER A 41 19.12 9.29 -8.33
N CYS A 42 18.18 10.15 -7.91
CA CYS A 42 18.18 11.58 -8.13
C CYS A 42 17.92 12.42 -6.85
N ALA A 43 18.03 11.80 -5.67
CA ALA A 43 17.64 12.42 -4.41
C ALA A 43 18.38 13.73 -4.11
N THR A 44 19.68 13.80 -4.41
CA THR A 44 20.48 15.02 -4.25
C THR A 44 20.01 16.15 -5.17
N GLU A 45 19.63 15.83 -6.41
CA GLU A 45 19.17 16.80 -7.39
C GLU A 45 17.83 17.40 -6.92
N LEU A 46 16.90 16.52 -6.52
CA LEU A 46 15.59 16.91 -5.98
C LEU A 46 15.72 17.73 -4.69
N ALA A 47 16.56 17.30 -3.75
CA ALA A 47 16.76 18.01 -2.47
C ALA A 47 17.43 19.39 -2.62
N THR A 48 18.15 19.62 -3.72
CA THR A 48 18.82 20.89 -4.03
C THR A 48 18.08 21.73 -5.08
N GLY A 49 16.90 21.29 -5.53
CA GLY A 49 16.07 22.02 -6.49
C GLY A 49 16.53 21.93 -7.94
N LYS A 50 17.44 21.01 -8.27
CA LYS A 50 17.87 20.77 -9.64
C LYS A 50 16.85 19.90 -10.38
N ALA A 51 16.40 20.37 -11.53
CA ALA A 51 15.46 19.63 -12.38
C ALA A 51 16.02 18.26 -12.82
N THR A 52 15.18 17.23 -12.78
CA THR A 52 15.55 15.85 -13.13
C THR A 52 14.32 15.06 -13.56
N HIS A 53 14.50 14.09 -14.45
CA HIS A 53 13.45 13.19 -14.96
C HIS A 53 13.77 11.70 -14.70
N LYS A 54 14.87 11.41 -13.99
CA LYS A 54 15.36 10.05 -13.76
C LYS A 54 14.33 9.14 -13.07
N TYR A 55 13.46 9.69 -12.22
CA TYR A 55 12.38 8.93 -11.59
C TYR A 55 11.28 8.52 -12.59
N VAL A 56 11.03 9.32 -13.64
CA VAL A 56 10.12 8.97 -14.74
C VAL A 56 10.73 7.85 -15.58
N ASP A 57 12.00 7.98 -15.97
CA ASP A 57 12.69 6.94 -16.75
C ASP A 57 12.73 5.61 -16.01
N TYR A 58 12.97 5.65 -14.69
CA TYR A 58 12.97 4.48 -13.82
C TYR A 58 11.62 3.75 -13.83
N ALA A 59 10.51 4.49 -13.77
CA ALA A 59 9.16 3.92 -13.82
C ALA A 59 8.82 3.43 -15.23
N MET A 60 9.07 4.23 -16.27
CA MET A 60 8.77 3.86 -17.66
C MET A 60 9.59 2.67 -18.15
N HIS A 61 10.82 2.48 -17.66
CA HIS A 61 11.57 1.26 -17.94
C HIS A 61 10.81 0.00 -17.49
N ARG A 62 10.17 0.03 -16.31
CA ARG A 62 9.38 -1.09 -15.79
C ARG A 62 8.07 -1.28 -16.54
N VAL A 63 7.40 -0.18 -16.91
CA VAL A 63 6.23 -0.21 -17.79
C VAL A 63 6.55 -0.95 -19.10
N ARG A 64 7.65 -0.56 -19.75
CA ARG A 64 8.10 -1.16 -21.01
C ARG A 64 8.54 -2.62 -20.83
N LEU A 65 9.14 -2.98 -19.70
CA LEU A 65 9.47 -4.36 -19.36
C LEU A 65 8.20 -5.23 -19.26
N LEU A 66 7.15 -4.76 -18.57
CA LEU A 66 5.88 -5.49 -18.49
C LEU A 66 5.29 -5.70 -19.90
N ARG A 67 5.23 -4.63 -20.72
CA ARG A 67 4.75 -4.70 -22.11
C ARG A 67 5.59 -5.63 -22.98
N HIS A 68 6.91 -5.68 -22.79
CA HIS A 68 7.79 -6.61 -23.48
C HIS A 68 7.38 -8.08 -23.23
N HIS A 69 6.97 -8.40 -22.00
CA HIS A 69 6.42 -9.71 -21.64
C HIS A 69 4.91 -9.85 -21.96
N LYS A 70 4.35 -8.96 -22.78
CA LYS A 70 2.93 -8.94 -23.20
C LYS A 70 1.95 -8.80 -22.03
N ILE A 71 2.38 -8.17 -20.95
CA ILE A 71 1.52 -7.78 -19.82
C ILE A 71 0.98 -6.38 -20.12
N GLU A 72 -0.31 -6.15 -19.90
CA GLU A 72 -0.91 -4.81 -19.97
C GLU A 72 -0.83 -4.13 -18.60
N PRO A 73 0.00 -3.09 -18.43
CA PRO A 73 0.11 -2.40 -17.14
C PRO A 73 -1.02 -1.39 -16.96
N TYR A 74 -1.67 -1.44 -15.79
CA TYR A 74 -2.64 -0.43 -15.35
C TYR A 74 -2.05 0.35 -14.17
N ILE A 75 -1.58 1.57 -14.40
CA ILE A 75 -0.84 2.34 -13.39
C ILE A 75 -1.80 3.09 -12.44
N VAL A 76 -1.66 2.89 -11.14
CA VAL A 76 -2.51 3.52 -10.12
C VAL A 76 -1.67 4.50 -9.29
N PHE A 77 -2.15 5.74 -9.18
CA PHE A 77 -1.54 6.79 -8.38
C PHE A 77 -2.38 7.09 -7.14
N ASP A 78 -1.74 7.46 -6.04
CA ASP A 78 -2.42 8.11 -4.91
C ASP A 78 -3.01 9.46 -5.33
N GLY A 79 -4.10 9.84 -4.68
CA GLY A 79 -4.78 11.13 -4.84
C GLY A 79 -4.74 11.98 -3.58
N GLY A 80 -5.92 12.33 -3.07
CA GLY A 80 -6.08 13.22 -1.93
C GLY A 80 -5.65 12.59 -0.60
N PRO A 81 -5.34 13.41 0.42
CA PRO A 81 -4.99 12.89 1.74
C PRO A 81 -6.21 12.21 2.39
N LEU A 82 -6.01 11.00 2.91
CA LEU A 82 -7.04 10.29 3.66
C LEU A 82 -7.07 10.77 5.12
N PRO A 83 -8.25 11.15 5.66
CA PRO A 83 -8.38 11.56 7.07
C PRO A 83 -7.83 10.52 8.06
N ALA A 84 -8.06 9.24 7.82
CA ALA A 84 -7.56 8.13 8.65
C ALA A 84 -6.02 8.09 8.77
N LYS A 85 -5.28 8.62 7.78
CA LYS A 85 -3.81 8.56 7.72
C LYS A 85 -3.14 9.86 8.18
N LYS A 86 -3.91 10.84 8.64
CA LYS A 86 -3.41 12.18 9.01
C LYS A 86 -2.26 12.14 10.02
N GLY A 87 -2.32 11.24 11.02
CA GLY A 87 -1.25 11.06 12.00
C GLY A 87 0.06 10.59 11.36
N THR A 88 -0.02 9.50 10.59
CA THR A 88 1.12 8.90 9.86
C THR A 88 1.78 9.88 8.90
N GLU A 89 0.99 10.64 8.13
CA GLU A 89 1.54 11.65 7.20
C GLU A 89 2.21 12.82 7.92
N THR A 90 1.71 13.21 9.09
CA THR A 90 2.33 14.26 9.93
C THR A 90 3.72 13.80 10.42
N GLU A 91 3.84 12.56 10.90
CA GLU A 91 5.12 12.00 11.32
C GLU A 91 6.12 11.86 10.16
N ARG A 92 5.64 11.40 8.99
CA ARG A 92 6.47 11.27 7.78
C ARG A 92 6.98 12.64 7.35
N LYS A 93 6.13 13.67 7.33
CA LYS A 93 6.54 15.05 7.03
C LYS A 93 7.63 15.55 7.98
N LYS A 94 7.43 15.39 9.30
CA LYS A 94 8.43 15.79 10.31
C LYS A 94 9.79 15.12 10.08
N LYS A 95 9.80 13.79 9.86
CA LYS A 95 11.04 13.02 9.59
C LYS A 95 11.74 13.49 8.31
N ARG A 96 10.99 13.88 7.28
CA ARG A 96 11.54 14.44 6.04
C ARG A 96 12.21 15.78 6.27
N GLU A 97 11.57 16.68 7.01
CA GLU A 97 12.12 18.02 7.36
C GLU A 97 13.43 17.90 8.17
N GLU A 98 13.45 17.04 9.19
CA GLU A 98 14.65 16.75 9.98
C GLU A 98 15.79 16.17 9.12
N SER A 99 15.46 15.23 8.22
CA SER A 99 16.44 14.63 7.31
C SER A 99 16.98 15.64 6.30
N LEU A 100 16.15 16.56 5.81
CA LEU A 100 16.57 17.64 4.90
C LEU A 100 17.55 18.59 5.58
N ALA A 101 17.23 19.04 6.80
CA ALA A 101 18.09 19.93 7.58
C ALA A 101 19.46 19.28 7.84
N LYS A 102 19.47 18.02 8.27
CA LYS A 102 20.70 17.24 8.47
C LYS A 102 21.51 17.06 7.17
N GLY A 103 20.83 16.75 6.06
CA GLY A 103 21.47 16.58 4.75
C GLY A 103 22.15 17.86 4.27
N LYS A 104 21.49 19.01 4.41
CA LYS A 104 22.07 20.32 4.05
C LYS A 104 23.29 20.67 4.90
N ALA A 105 23.25 20.41 6.21
CA ALA A 105 24.38 20.65 7.10
C ALA A 105 25.59 19.77 6.75
N LEU A 106 25.38 18.49 6.44
CA LEU A 106 26.44 17.58 6.01
C LEU A 106 27.03 17.97 4.65
N LEU A 107 26.18 18.44 3.73
CA LEU A 107 26.62 18.92 2.41
C LEU A 107 27.52 20.15 2.55
N ALA A 108 27.16 21.10 3.42
CA ALA A 108 27.98 22.29 3.71
C ALA A 108 29.35 21.95 4.32
N GLN A 109 29.48 20.78 4.97
CA GLN A 109 30.74 20.24 5.50
C GLN A 109 31.54 19.42 4.47
N GLY A 110 31.10 19.35 3.21
CA GLY A 110 31.74 18.51 2.18
C GLY A 110 31.50 17.00 2.33
N LYS A 111 30.62 16.58 3.24
CA LYS A 111 30.32 15.15 3.51
C LYS A 111 29.26 14.61 2.56
N HIS A 112 29.57 14.57 1.27
CA HIS A 112 28.61 14.28 0.19
C HIS A 112 27.88 12.93 0.33
N SER A 113 28.57 11.86 0.69
CA SER A 113 27.96 10.53 0.84
C SER A 113 26.91 10.51 1.96
N GLN A 114 27.26 11.04 3.14
CA GLN A 114 26.33 11.11 4.28
C GLN A 114 25.16 12.06 4.02
N ALA A 115 25.41 13.16 3.29
CA ALA A 115 24.35 14.07 2.86
C ALA A 115 23.36 13.36 1.94
N ARG A 116 23.84 12.54 0.99
CA ARG A 116 22.99 11.73 0.09
C ARG A 116 22.09 10.79 0.88
N ASP A 117 22.60 10.09 1.89
CA ASP A 117 21.79 9.20 2.73
C ASP A 117 20.65 9.92 3.45
N CYS A 118 20.87 11.19 3.82
CA CYS A 118 19.84 12.04 4.40
C CYS A 118 18.85 12.52 3.34
N PHE A 119 19.33 12.90 2.14
CA PHE A 119 18.46 13.35 1.05
C PHE A 119 17.51 12.26 0.56
N VAL A 120 17.97 11.01 0.48
CA VAL A 120 17.12 9.85 0.15
C VAL A 120 15.92 9.74 1.11
N LYS A 121 16.10 10.11 2.39
CA LYS A 121 15.06 10.06 3.42
C LYS A 121 14.16 11.29 3.46
N CYS A 122 14.55 12.38 2.82
CA CYS A 122 13.82 13.65 2.88
C CYS A 122 12.95 13.93 1.65
N VAL A 123 13.25 13.32 0.50
CA VAL A 123 12.53 13.62 -0.74
C VAL A 123 11.12 13.05 -0.66
N ASP A 124 10.16 13.91 -0.94
CA ASP A 124 8.74 13.58 -1.04
C ASP A 124 8.36 13.39 -2.51
N VAL A 125 7.51 12.41 -2.80
CA VAL A 125 6.96 12.23 -4.15
C VAL A 125 5.78 13.19 -4.30
N THR A 126 5.98 14.24 -5.08
CA THR A 126 4.99 15.33 -5.22
C THR A 126 3.97 15.03 -6.33
N PRO A 127 2.77 15.66 -6.31
CA PRO A 127 1.81 15.57 -7.41
C PRO A 127 2.39 15.99 -8.76
N GLN A 128 3.35 16.93 -8.77
CA GLN A 128 4.03 17.33 -10.00
C GLN A 128 4.89 16.21 -10.58
N MET A 129 5.58 15.43 -9.74
CA MET A 129 6.36 14.27 -10.18
C MET A 129 5.45 13.17 -10.74
N ALA A 130 4.34 12.88 -10.04
CA ALA A 130 3.32 11.96 -10.53
C ALA A 130 2.77 12.41 -11.89
N TYR A 131 2.49 13.70 -12.05
CA TYR A 131 2.02 14.27 -13.31
C TYR A 131 3.03 14.11 -14.47
N GLN A 132 4.33 14.23 -14.22
CA GLN A 132 5.34 13.97 -15.26
C GLN A 132 5.32 12.50 -15.71
N LEU A 133 5.12 11.55 -14.79
CA LEU A 133 4.95 10.15 -15.16
C LEU A 133 3.65 9.93 -15.94
N ILE A 134 2.52 10.53 -15.53
CA ILE A 134 1.25 10.46 -16.27
C ILE A 134 1.42 10.95 -17.72
N LYS A 135 2.16 12.05 -17.94
CA LYS A 135 2.45 12.52 -19.30
C LYS A 135 3.20 11.47 -20.14
N ALA A 136 4.18 10.80 -19.55
CA ALA A 136 4.93 9.75 -20.23
C ALA A 136 4.06 8.51 -20.53
N LEU A 137 3.20 8.12 -19.58
CA LEU A 137 2.23 7.02 -19.76
C LEU A 137 1.26 7.31 -20.91
N ARG A 138 0.70 8.52 -20.97
CA ARG A 138 -0.19 8.95 -22.06
C ARG A 138 0.51 8.91 -23.43
N ALA A 139 1.76 9.34 -23.50
CA ALA A 139 2.53 9.31 -24.74
C ALA A 139 2.74 7.88 -25.28
N GLU A 140 2.74 6.87 -24.40
CA GLU A 140 2.86 5.45 -24.76
C GLU A 140 1.52 4.70 -24.74
N SER A 141 0.40 5.41 -24.58
CA SER A 141 -0.96 4.86 -24.48
C SER A 141 -1.11 3.81 -23.38
N VAL A 142 -0.50 4.05 -22.22
CA VAL A 142 -0.58 3.16 -21.06
C VAL A 142 -1.73 3.59 -20.15
N SER A 143 -2.57 2.63 -19.77
CA SER A 143 -3.72 2.83 -18.90
C SER A 143 -3.29 3.28 -17.51
N TYR A 144 -3.99 4.27 -16.95
CA TYR A 144 -3.75 4.72 -15.58
C TYR A 144 -5.01 5.30 -14.92
N VAL A 145 -4.99 5.37 -13.59
CA VAL A 145 -6.02 6.06 -12.79
C VAL A 145 -5.35 6.74 -11.60
N VAL A 146 -5.87 7.91 -11.22
CA VAL A 146 -5.54 8.55 -9.94
C VAL A 146 -6.66 8.17 -8.97
N ALA A 147 -6.31 7.45 -7.90
CA ALA A 147 -7.26 7.11 -6.85
C ALA A 147 -7.81 8.41 -6.21
N PRO A 148 -9.04 8.41 -5.68
CA PRO A 148 -9.53 9.57 -4.93
C PRO A 148 -8.71 9.80 -3.65
N TYR A 149 -8.22 8.72 -3.04
CA TYR A 149 -7.38 8.72 -1.84
C TYR A 149 -6.18 7.81 -2.03
N GLU A 150 -6.17 6.60 -1.46
CA GLU A 150 -5.00 5.72 -1.55
C GLU A 150 -5.07 4.80 -2.77
N ALA A 151 -3.91 4.57 -3.39
CA ALA A 151 -3.73 3.61 -4.45
C ALA A 151 -4.08 2.19 -3.98
N ASP A 152 -3.83 1.85 -2.72
CA ASP A 152 -4.07 0.51 -2.17
C ASP A 152 -5.52 0.05 -2.34
N ALA A 153 -6.48 0.89 -1.95
CA ALA A 153 -7.90 0.57 -2.11
C ALA A 153 -8.30 0.53 -3.58
N GLN A 154 -7.76 1.44 -4.41
CA GLN A 154 -8.04 1.48 -5.84
C GLN A 154 -7.51 0.23 -6.56
N LEU A 155 -6.29 -0.22 -6.24
CA LEU A 155 -5.69 -1.46 -6.74
C LEU A 155 -6.55 -2.67 -6.36
N ALA A 156 -6.95 -2.76 -5.09
CA ALA A 156 -7.85 -3.81 -4.61
C ALA A 156 -9.20 -3.79 -5.35
N TYR A 157 -9.73 -2.61 -5.67
CA TYR A 157 -10.95 -2.48 -6.44
C TYR A 157 -10.80 -2.99 -7.88
N LEU A 158 -9.72 -2.62 -8.57
CA LEU A 158 -9.47 -3.05 -9.96
C LEU A 158 -9.32 -4.57 -10.06
N GLU A 159 -8.61 -5.19 -9.12
CA GLU A 159 -8.48 -6.66 -9.09
C GLU A 159 -9.84 -7.34 -8.80
N ARG A 160 -10.54 -6.88 -7.77
CA ARG A 160 -11.81 -7.46 -7.34
C ARG A 160 -12.92 -7.36 -8.38
N THR A 161 -12.88 -6.32 -9.22
CA THR A 161 -13.84 -6.12 -10.33
C THR A 161 -13.41 -6.79 -11.63
N GLY A 162 -12.26 -7.47 -11.64
CA GLY A 162 -11.74 -8.17 -12.81
C GLY A 162 -11.14 -7.26 -13.88
N ILE A 163 -10.93 -5.98 -13.59
CA ILE A 163 -10.22 -5.04 -14.48
C ILE A 163 -8.72 -5.39 -14.52
N ALA A 164 -8.17 -5.89 -13.40
CA ALA A 164 -6.83 -6.40 -13.30
C ALA A 164 -6.83 -7.86 -12.81
N ASP A 165 -5.89 -8.67 -13.32
CA ASP A 165 -5.71 -10.06 -12.91
C ASP A 165 -4.79 -10.23 -11.69
N ALA A 166 -3.88 -9.27 -11.48
CA ALA A 166 -2.93 -9.23 -10.37
C ALA A 166 -2.49 -7.80 -10.05
N ILE A 167 -1.94 -7.61 -8.86
CA ILE A 167 -1.43 -6.32 -8.37
C ILE A 167 0.08 -6.42 -8.16
N LEU A 168 0.84 -5.47 -8.71
CA LEU A 168 2.27 -5.31 -8.48
C LEU A 168 2.54 -4.14 -7.54
N THR A 169 3.05 -4.45 -6.35
CA THR A 169 3.37 -3.45 -5.31
C THR A 169 4.50 -3.97 -4.39
N GLU A 170 5.02 -3.10 -3.52
CA GLU A 170 5.89 -3.48 -2.40
C GLU A 170 5.21 -3.24 -1.05
N ASP A 171 3.91 -2.92 -1.07
CA ASP A 171 3.08 -2.73 0.11
C ASP A 171 2.30 -4.01 0.43
N SER A 172 2.49 -4.54 1.64
CA SER A 172 1.79 -5.75 2.09
C SER A 172 0.34 -5.49 2.51
N ASP A 173 -0.08 -4.23 2.61
CA ASP A 173 -1.43 -3.86 3.02
C ASP A 173 -2.48 -4.35 2.01
N LEU A 174 -2.11 -4.53 0.74
CA LEU A 174 -2.97 -5.11 -0.30
C LEU A 174 -3.44 -6.54 0.06
N LEU A 175 -2.63 -7.30 0.80
CA LEU A 175 -3.06 -8.59 1.33
C LEU A 175 -4.15 -8.42 2.40
N VAL A 176 -4.15 -7.32 3.15
CA VAL A 176 -5.19 -7.02 4.16
C VAL A 176 -6.50 -6.57 3.49
N PHE A 177 -6.40 -5.84 2.38
CA PHE A 177 -7.55 -5.44 1.54
C PHE A 177 -8.28 -6.63 0.87
N GLY A 178 -7.72 -7.84 0.93
CA GLY A 178 -8.39 -9.04 0.39
C GLY A 178 -7.96 -9.41 -1.03
N CYS A 179 -6.88 -8.81 -1.54
CA CYS A 179 -6.43 -9.08 -2.90
C CYS A 179 -6.01 -10.55 -3.08
N GLN A 180 -6.29 -11.11 -4.25
CA GLN A 180 -6.12 -12.53 -4.56
C GLN A 180 -4.72 -12.86 -5.05
N ASN A 181 -4.14 -12.04 -5.94
CA ASN A 181 -2.84 -12.26 -6.56
C ASN A 181 -1.98 -10.99 -6.42
N VAL A 182 -1.08 -10.98 -5.43
CA VAL A 182 -0.17 -9.85 -5.21
C VAL A 182 1.25 -10.25 -5.56
N LEU A 183 1.89 -9.43 -6.38
CA LEU A 183 3.23 -9.57 -6.91
C LEU A 183 4.13 -8.56 -6.22
N PHE A 184 5.25 -9.04 -5.71
CA PHE A 184 6.25 -8.25 -4.99
C PHE A 184 7.61 -8.37 -5.65
N LYS A 185 8.55 -7.50 -5.27
CA LYS A 185 9.98 -7.64 -5.58
C LYS A 185 10.26 -7.89 -7.07
N LEU A 186 9.78 -6.99 -7.93
CA LEU A 186 10.10 -7.04 -9.37
C LEU A 186 11.61 -6.93 -9.59
N ASP A 187 12.20 -8.00 -10.09
CA ASP A 187 13.56 -8.05 -10.62
C ASP A 187 13.54 -7.76 -12.11
N THR A 188 14.06 -6.60 -12.49
CA THR A 188 14.08 -6.15 -13.89
C THR A 188 15.16 -6.82 -14.73
N VAL A 189 16.14 -7.46 -14.11
CA VAL A 189 17.23 -8.17 -14.81
C VAL A 189 16.80 -9.60 -15.09
N ALA A 190 16.29 -10.30 -14.08
CA ALA A 190 15.82 -11.67 -14.22
C ALA A 190 14.42 -11.76 -14.86
N GLY A 191 13.65 -10.66 -14.89
CA GLY A 191 12.26 -10.67 -15.37
C GLY A 191 11.36 -11.48 -14.44
N THR A 192 11.59 -11.43 -13.13
CA THR A 192 10.86 -12.23 -12.14
C THR A 192 10.18 -11.38 -11.08
N VAL A 193 9.15 -11.94 -10.46
CA VAL A 193 8.43 -11.39 -9.31
C VAL A 193 8.24 -12.46 -8.25
N VAL A 194 8.03 -12.04 -7.02
CA VAL A 194 7.58 -12.92 -5.93
C VAL A 194 6.06 -12.83 -5.84
N SER A 195 5.38 -13.92 -6.18
CA SER A 195 3.93 -14.04 -6.11
C SER A 195 3.50 -14.55 -4.74
N ILE A 196 2.45 -13.93 -4.18
CA ILE A 196 1.66 -14.46 -3.07
C ILE A 196 0.21 -14.58 -3.54
N SER A 197 -0.35 -15.77 -3.42
CA SER A 197 -1.76 -16.04 -3.72
C SER A 197 -2.55 -16.19 -2.43
N ARG A 198 -3.71 -15.53 -2.36
CA ARG A 198 -4.62 -15.60 -1.21
C ARG A 198 -5.11 -17.01 -0.93
N LYS A 199 -5.24 -17.84 -1.97
CA LYS A 199 -5.65 -19.24 -1.85
C LYS A 199 -4.68 -20.07 -1.02
N ASP A 200 -3.42 -19.67 -0.99
CA ASP A 200 -2.37 -20.41 -0.28
C ASP A 200 -2.29 -20.04 1.21
N PHE A 201 -3.05 -19.03 1.67
CA PHE A 201 -3.01 -18.60 3.08
C PHE A 201 -3.33 -19.75 4.04
N GLY A 202 -4.24 -20.65 3.67
CA GLY A 202 -4.60 -21.83 4.46
C GLY A 202 -3.44 -22.83 4.65
N SER A 203 -2.37 -22.72 3.85
CA SER A 203 -1.17 -23.56 3.95
C SER A 203 -0.07 -22.97 4.84
N VAL A 204 -0.24 -21.72 5.31
CA VAL A 204 0.74 -21.07 6.19
C VAL A 204 0.69 -21.74 7.57
N ALA A 205 1.68 -22.59 7.82
CA ALA A 205 1.90 -23.27 9.08
C ALA A 205 3.04 -22.59 9.86
N ALA A 206 2.92 -22.59 11.19
CA ALA A 206 3.99 -22.13 12.06
C ALA A 206 5.10 -23.18 12.04
N SER A 207 6.30 -22.80 11.57
CA SER A 207 7.48 -23.66 11.66
C SER A 207 8.13 -23.52 13.04
N SER A 208 8.57 -24.63 13.62
CA SER A 208 9.37 -24.62 14.86
C SER A 208 10.70 -23.87 14.71
N SER A 209 11.21 -23.75 13.48
CA SER A 209 12.44 -23.02 13.15
C SER A 209 12.24 -21.52 12.88
N ASP A 210 11.00 -21.04 12.77
CA ASP A 210 10.70 -19.64 12.47
C ASP A 210 10.21 -18.91 13.73
N ALA A 211 11.10 -18.13 14.34
CA ALA A 211 10.78 -17.31 15.51
C ALA A 211 9.59 -16.37 15.28
N ASN A 212 9.35 -15.96 14.02
CA ASN A 212 8.27 -15.09 13.58
C ASN A 212 7.07 -15.83 12.97
N GLY A 213 7.10 -17.17 12.98
CA GLY A 213 6.08 -17.99 12.35
C GLY A 213 4.69 -17.77 12.94
N ILE A 214 3.72 -17.51 12.06
CA ILE A 214 2.28 -17.56 12.35
C ILE A 214 1.68 -18.77 11.67
N SER A 215 0.49 -19.18 12.10
CA SER A 215 -0.28 -20.22 11.41
C SER A 215 -1.65 -19.67 11.07
N LEU A 216 -1.97 -19.69 9.79
CA LEU A 216 -3.24 -19.21 9.20
C LEU A 216 -4.14 -20.38 8.76
N ILE A 217 -3.79 -21.62 9.11
CA ILE A 217 -4.65 -22.79 8.88
C ILE A 217 -6.01 -22.56 9.56
N GLY A 218 -7.08 -22.61 8.77
CA GLY A 218 -8.46 -22.40 9.24
C GLY A 218 -8.81 -20.95 9.58
N TRP A 219 -7.99 -19.98 9.16
CA TRP A 219 -8.29 -18.57 9.35
C TRP A 219 -9.19 -18.02 8.25
N SER A 220 -10.15 -17.20 8.67
CA SER A 220 -10.94 -16.37 7.76
C SER A 220 -10.23 -15.05 7.44
N ASP A 221 -10.65 -14.40 6.35
CA ASP A 221 -10.19 -13.06 5.98
C ASP A 221 -10.48 -12.01 7.05
N VAL A 222 -11.60 -12.17 7.78
CA VAL A 222 -11.96 -11.31 8.91
C VAL A 222 -10.93 -11.43 10.03
N GLN A 223 -10.54 -12.66 10.39
CA GLN A 223 -9.52 -12.89 11.41
C GLN A 223 -8.15 -12.39 10.96
N PHE A 224 -7.78 -12.63 9.69
CA PHE A 224 -6.51 -12.15 9.14
C PHE A 224 -6.40 -10.63 9.21
N ARG A 225 -7.43 -9.91 8.75
CA ARG A 225 -7.49 -8.44 8.84
C ARG A 225 -7.47 -7.96 10.28
N ALA A 226 -8.22 -8.61 11.17
CA ALA A 226 -8.19 -8.26 12.59
C ALA A 226 -6.79 -8.41 13.20
N MET A 227 -6.08 -9.49 12.86
CA MET A 227 -4.71 -9.73 13.32
C MET A 227 -3.76 -8.62 12.85
N THR A 228 -3.83 -8.23 11.58
CA THR A 228 -2.93 -7.21 11.04
C THR A 228 -3.23 -5.83 11.64
N ILE A 229 -4.49 -5.45 11.81
CA ILE A 229 -4.86 -4.20 12.48
C ILE A 229 -4.40 -4.20 13.95
N LEU A 230 -4.60 -5.30 14.70
CA LEU A 230 -4.13 -5.42 16.08
C LEU A 230 -2.60 -5.35 16.20
N SER A 231 -1.89 -5.82 15.18
CA SER A 231 -0.42 -5.78 15.11
C SER A 231 0.15 -4.40 14.74
N GLY A 232 -0.72 -3.44 14.42
CA GLY A 232 -0.35 -2.10 13.98
C GLY A 232 -0.37 -1.98 12.46
N CYS A 233 -1.07 -0.95 11.98
CA CYS A 233 -1.17 -0.57 10.57
C CYS A 233 -1.13 0.96 10.44
N ASP A 234 -1.15 1.46 9.20
CA ASP A 234 -1.10 2.90 8.93
C ASP A 234 -2.33 3.68 9.48
N TYR A 235 -3.45 3.00 9.76
CA TYR A 235 -4.67 3.59 10.31
C TYR A 235 -4.77 3.50 11.85
N LEU A 236 -4.09 2.54 12.47
CA LEU A 236 -4.15 2.31 13.91
C LEU A 236 -2.82 1.73 14.42
N PRO A 237 -2.09 2.45 15.30
CA PRO A 237 -0.93 1.88 15.97
C PRO A 237 -1.31 0.69 16.84
N SER A 238 -0.41 -0.29 16.94
CA SER A 238 -0.59 -1.45 17.82
C SER A 238 -0.69 -1.08 19.30
N ILE A 239 -1.37 -1.90 20.08
CA ILE A 239 -1.21 -1.87 21.55
C ILE A 239 0.26 -2.21 21.89
N PRO A 240 0.94 -1.45 22.76
CA PRO A 240 2.34 -1.72 23.11
C PRO A 240 2.58 -3.18 23.52
N GLY A 241 3.54 -3.82 22.84
CA GLY A 241 3.87 -5.24 23.05
C GLY A 241 2.96 -6.24 22.32
N VAL A 242 2.06 -5.77 21.45
CA VAL A 242 1.21 -6.61 20.58
C VAL A 242 1.68 -6.50 19.13
N GLY A 243 2.62 -7.37 18.76
CA GLY A 243 3.02 -7.56 17.35
C GLY A 243 2.22 -8.69 16.67
N LEU A 244 2.55 -8.99 15.42
CA LEU A 244 1.82 -9.95 14.57
C LEU A 244 1.62 -11.33 15.23
N LYS A 245 2.67 -11.89 15.82
CA LYS A 245 2.62 -13.19 16.52
C LYS A 245 1.71 -13.16 17.74
N THR A 246 1.80 -12.09 18.55
CA THR A 246 0.97 -11.91 19.74
C THR A 246 -0.49 -11.72 19.36
N ALA A 247 -0.78 -10.89 18.36
CA ALA A 247 -2.12 -10.71 17.81
C ALA A 247 -2.71 -12.04 17.29
N CYS A 248 -1.91 -12.83 16.56
CA CYS A 248 -2.30 -14.15 16.07
C CYS A 248 -2.69 -15.10 17.22
N ALA A 249 -1.84 -15.20 18.25
CA ALA A 249 -2.09 -16.05 19.41
C ALA A 249 -3.33 -15.62 20.20
N LEU A 250 -3.51 -14.31 20.40
CA LEU A 250 -4.65 -13.76 21.11
C LEU A 250 -5.96 -14.01 20.36
N LEU A 251 -5.99 -13.82 19.04
CA LEU A 251 -7.18 -14.10 18.23
C LEU A 251 -7.50 -15.60 18.15
N LYS A 252 -6.50 -16.50 18.18
CA LYS A 252 -6.78 -17.95 18.29
C LYS A 252 -7.52 -18.29 19.58
N LYS A 253 -7.15 -17.64 20.68
CA LYS A 253 -7.74 -17.84 22.01
C LYS A 253 -9.10 -17.17 22.16
N TRP A 254 -9.19 -15.88 21.81
CA TRP A 254 -10.34 -15.03 22.11
C TRP A 254 -11.26 -14.78 20.92
N LYS A 255 -10.92 -15.24 19.71
CA LYS A 255 -11.72 -15.22 18.47
C LYS A 255 -12.02 -13.85 17.87
N THR A 256 -12.40 -12.86 18.67
CA THR A 256 -12.83 -11.52 18.21
C THR A 256 -11.90 -10.41 18.72
N PRO A 257 -11.75 -9.30 17.97
CA PRO A 257 -10.99 -8.14 18.42
C PRO A 257 -11.49 -7.57 19.76
N GLU A 258 -12.81 -7.50 19.95
CA GLU A 258 -13.47 -7.06 21.17
C GLU A 258 -12.99 -7.86 22.39
N GLN A 259 -13.03 -9.20 22.28
CA GLN A 259 -12.64 -10.09 23.37
C GLN A 259 -11.12 -10.04 23.61
N VAL A 260 -10.31 -9.91 22.55
CA VAL A 260 -8.86 -9.71 22.68
C VAL A 260 -8.55 -8.42 23.45
N ILE A 261 -9.14 -7.29 23.05
CA ILE A 261 -8.89 -5.99 23.68
C ILE A 261 -9.34 -6.01 25.14
N LYS A 262 -10.52 -6.58 25.43
CA LYS A 262 -11.02 -6.73 26.81
C LYS A 262 -10.10 -7.62 27.66
N ALA A 263 -9.61 -8.72 27.10
CA ALA A 263 -8.71 -9.63 27.81
C ALA A 263 -7.35 -8.98 28.12
N ILE A 264 -6.78 -8.21 27.18
CA ILE A 264 -5.53 -7.47 27.43
C ILE A 264 -5.74 -6.45 28.56
N ALA A 265 -6.85 -5.71 28.54
CA ALA A 265 -7.17 -4.73 29.57
C ALA A 265 -7.33 -5.38 30.96
N MET A 266 -7.96 -6.56 31.03
CA MET A 266 -8.14 -7.32 32.28
C MET A 266 -6.85 -7.93 32.80
N GLU A 267 -5.91 -8.35 31.92
CA GLU A 267 -4.62 -8.90 32.34
C GLU A 267 -3.75 -7.84 33.06
N GLY A 268 -3.96 -6.55 32.76
CA GLY A 268 -3.30 -5.43 33.43
C GLY A 268 -1.81 -5.25 33.10
N LYS A 269 -1.18 -6.20 32.38
CA LYS A 269 0.24 -6.14 32.00
C LYS A 269 0.56 -5.18 30.85
N LYS A 270 -0.43 -4.84 30.02
CA LYS A 270 -0.28 -3.94 28.87
C LYS A 270 -1.30 -2.81 28.99
N SER A 271 -0.85 -1.59 28.72
CA SER A 271 -1.74 -0.43 28.70
C SER A 271 -2.50 -0.38 27.38
N VAL A 272 -3.82 -0.55 27.45
CA VAL A 272 -4.71 -0.39 26.29
C VAL A 272 -5.06 1.10 26.17
N PRO A 273 -4.78 1.76 25.04
CA PRO A 273 -5.17 3.16 24.84
C PRO A 273 -6.68 3.37 25.00
N SER A 274 -7.07 4.53 25.54
CA SER A 274 -8.49 4.89 25.64
C SER A 274 -9.14 4.93 24.26
N GLY A 275 -10.33 4.35 24.12
CA GLY A 275 -11.07 4.32 22.85
C GLY A 275 -10.49 3.38 21.77
N TYR A 276 -9.51 2.53 22.09
CA TYR A 276 -8.85 1.66 21.10
C TYR A 276 -9.81 0.81 20.28
N LEU A 277 -10.85 0.24 20.91
CA LEU A 277 -11.85 -0.57 20.19
C LEU A 277 -12.62 0.26 19.16
N LYS A 278 -12.95 1.52 19.45
CA LYS A 278 -13.60 2.41 18.49
C LYS A 278 -12.68 2.68 17.30
N GLN A 279 -11.42 3.00 17.57
CA GLN A 279 -10.41 3.22 16.52
C GLN A 279 -10.14 1.96 15.69
N PHE A 280 -10.16 0.78 16.32
CA PHE A 280 -10.07 -0.50 15.63
C PHE A 280 -11.19 -0.67 14.60
N ARG A 281 -12.43 -0.38 14.98
CA ARG A 281 -13.58 -0.44 14.06
C ARG A 281 -13.42 0.53 12.90
N LEU A 282 -12.95 1.75 13.17
CA LEU A 282 -12.68 2.74 12.12
C LEU A 282 -11.59 2.27 11.14
N ALA A 283 -10.47 1.76 11.65
CA ALA A 283 -9.41 1.19 10.82
C ALA A 283 -9.88 -0.02 9.99
N GLU A 284 -10.75 -0.86 10.56
CA GLU A 284 -11.36 -1.96 9.82
C GLU A 284 -12.20 -1.45 8.64
N LYS A 285 -13.00 -0.39 8.85
CA LYS A 285 -13.80 0.21 7.78
C LYS A 285 -12.94 0.81 6.67
N CYS A 286 -11.74 1.32 6.94
CA CYS A 286 -10.81 1.74 5.89
C CYS A 286 -10.43 0.57 4.96
N PHE A 287 -10.00 -0.56 5.52
CA PHE A 287 -9.66 -1.74 4.71
C PHE A 287 -10.86 -2.33 3.96
N GLN A 288 -12.08 -2.16 4.50
CA GLN A 288 -13.28 -2.70 3.89
C GLN A 288 -13.87 -1.80 2.82
N HIS A 289 -14.01 -0.49 3.10
CA HIS A 289 -14.93 0.41 2.41
C HIS A 289 -14.29 1.74 1.96
N GLN A 290 -12.97 1.85 1.90
CA GLN A 290 -12.33 3.07 1.41
C GLN A 290 -12.89 3.50 0.05
N ARG A 291 -13.04 4.82 -0.12
CA ARG A 291 -13.54 5.40 -1.37
C ARG A 291 -12.55 5.12 -2.50
N VAL A 292 -13.09 4.71 -3.64
CA VAL A 292 -12.35 4.43 -4.88
C VAL A 292 -13.10 5.00 -6.07
N TYR A 293 -12.43 5.16 -7.20
CA TYR A 293 -13.05 5.50 -8.47
C TYR A 293 -13.37 4.24 -9.25
N CYS A 294 -14.60 4.15 -9.76
CA CYS A 294 -15.00 3.07 -10.66
C CYS A 294 -14.87 3.53 -12.13
N PRO A 295 -13.94 2.95 -12.92
CA PRO A 295 -13.76 3.37 -14.30
C PRO A 295 -14.92 3.04 -15.24
N SER A 296 -15.76 2.05 -14.91
CA SER A 296 -16.85 1.62 -15.80
C SER A 296 -18.11 2.48 -15.70
N VAL A 297 -18.39 3.03 -14.52
CA VAL A 297 -19.53 3.96 -14.29
C VAL A 297 -19.08 5.39 -14.01
N GLU A 298 -17.78 5.66 -14.11
CA GLU A 298 -17.13 6.97 -14.00
C GLU A 298 -17.53 7.78 -12.77
N ARG A 299 -17.68 7.12 -11.62
CA ARG A 299 -18.04 7.77 -10.35
C ARG A 299 -17.28 7.19 -9.17
N LEU A 300 -17.28 7.94 -8.08
CA LEU A 300 -16.78 7.44 -6.81
C LEU A 300 -17.74 6.42 -6.22
N VAL A 301 -17.17 5.33 -5.71
CA VAL A 301 -17.87 4.24 -5.04
C VAL A 301 -17.05 3.80 -3.82
N HIS A 302 -17.61 2.96 -2.97
CA HIS A 302 -16.82 2.26 -1.97
C HIS A 302 -16.15 1.04 -2.60
N LEU A 303 -14.93 0.73 -2.18
CA LEU A 303 -14.39 -0.62 -2.29
C LEU A 303 -15.36 -1.51 -1.50
N THR A 304 -16.20 -2.39 -2.04
CA THR A 304 -17.22 -3.14 -1.26
C THR A 304 -18.41 -2.34 -0.74
N ASP A 305 -19.58 -2.96 -0.86
CA ASP A 305 -20.86 -2.34 -0.52
C ASP A 305 -20.95 -2.08 0.98
N VAL A 306 -21.48 -0.91 1.33
CA VAL A 306 -21.68 -0.50 2.72
C VAL A 306 -22.97 -1.11 3.27
N GLY A 307 -22.89 -1.66 4.47
CA GLY A 307 -24.04 -2.27 5.15
C GLY A 307 -24.90 -1.26 5.92
N SER A 308 -25.93 -1.76 6.60
CA SER A 308 -26.87 -0.95 7.40
C SER A 308 -26.24 -0.20 8.58
N GLU A 309 -25.04 -0.59 9.02
CA GLU A 309 -24.31 0.07 10.10
C GLU A 309 -23.55 1.33 9.63
N TRP A 310 -23.63 1.69 8.34
CA TRP A 310 -22.95 2.86 7.77
C TRP A 310 -23.45 4.17 8.36
N ASN A 311 -22.54 5.09 8.65
CA ASN A 311 -22.85 6.41 9.20
C ASN A 311 -21.83 7.45 8.72
N GLU A 312 -22.09 8.72 9.01
CA GLU A 312 -21.27 9.86 8.58
C GLU A 312 -19.84 9.84 9.15
N GLU A 313 -19.65 9.31 10.36
CA GLU A 313 -18.32 9.15 10.95
C GLU A 313 -17.48 8.17 10.12
N PHE A 314 -18.05 7.03 9.73
CA PHE A 314 -17.39 6.09 8.83
C PHE A 314 -17.11 6.70 7.47
N ASP A 315 -18.10 7.36 6.87
CA ASP A 315 -17.96 7.99 5.55
C ASP A 315 -16.81 9.01 5.51
N THR A 316 -16.74 9.88 6.51
CA THR A 316 -15.67 10.87 6.65
C THR A 316 -14.32 10.19 6.85
N TYR A 317 -14.26 9.15 7.67
CA TYR A 317 -13.00 8.48 8.01
C TYR A 317 -12.40 7.72 6.81
N VAL A 318 -13.24 7.10 5.99
CA VAL A 318 -12.81 6.31 4.82
C VAL A 318 -12.68 7.13 3.53
N GLY A 319 -12.96 8.43 3.58
CA GLY A 319 -12.92 9.35 2.44
C GLY A 319 -14.32 9.76 1.97
N SER A 320 -14.70 10.99 2.28
CA SER A 320 -15.99 11.56 1.90
C SER A 320 -16.05 11.94 0.43
N GLU A 321 -17.26 11.92 -0.15
CA GLU A 321 -17.45 12.32 -1.55
C GLU A 321 -17.07 13.81 -1.77
N ALA A 322 -17.35 14.66 -0.78
CA ALA A 322 -17.16 16.12 -0.83
C ALA A 322 -15.69 16.58 -0.79
N HIS A 323 -14.75 15.76 -0.29
CA HIS A 323 -13.32 16.11 -0.25
C HIS A 323 -12.58 15.82 -1.55
N SER A 324 -13.26 15.23 -2.52
CA SER A 324 -12.68 14.87 -3.80
C SER A 324 -12.90 16.02 -4.80
N ALA A 325 -11.90 16.88 -4.95
CA ALA A 325 -11.77 17.76 -6.12
C ALA A 325 -11.42 16.92 -7.37
N TRP A 326 -12.23 15.87 -7.64
CA TRP A 326 -11.89 14.77 -8.53
C TRP A 326 -12.19 15.06 -10.01
N GLU A 327 -12.76 16.23 -10.34
CA GLU A 327 -13.25 16.58 -11.68
C GLU A 327 -12.21 16.57 -12.82
N LEU A 328 -10.98 16.10 -12.60
CA LEU A 328 -9.96 16.03 -13.64
C LEU A 328 -9.22 14.68 -13.62
N ARG A 329 -9.49 13.89 -14.69
CA ARG A 329 -8.55 12.99 -15.43
C ARG A 329 -8.66 11.48 -15.16
N SER A 330 -9.71 10.85 -15.66
CA SER A 330 -9.57 9.53 -16.31
C SER A 330 -9.32 9.77 -17.80
N SER A 331 -8.35 9.08 -18.40
CA SER A 331 -8.27 8.95 -19.86
C SER A 331 -8.72 7.54 -20.17
N ASN A 332 -9.92 7.41 -20.73
CA ASN A 332 -10.37 6.18 -21.35
C ASN A 332 -9.77 6.14 -22.77
N PRO A 333 -8.81 5.25 -23.08
CA PRO A 333 -8.26 5.16 -24.44
C PRO A 333 -9.27 4.59 -25.46
N PHE A 334 -10.47 4.18 -25.03
CA PHE A 334 -11.51 3.60 -25.89
C PHE A 334 -12.64 4.57 -26.30
N THR A 335 -12.56 5.85 -25.95
CA THR A 335 -13.54 6.87 -26.37
C THR A 335 -12.84 8.00 -27.12
N ASN A 336 -12.38 7.72 -28.34
CA ASN A 336 -12.19 8.72 -29.38
C ASN A 336 -12.60 8.05 -30.70
N GLY A 337 -13.88 8.17 -31.01
CA GLY A 337 -14.39 8.04 -32.38
C GLY A 337 -14.27 9.37 -33.11
#